data_AF-A0A7X4FUG1-F1
#
_entry.id   AF-A0A7X4FUG1-F1
#
_cell.length_a   1.000
_cell.length_b   1.000
_cell.length_c   1.000
_cell.angle_alpha   90.00
_cell.angle_beta   90.00
_cell.angle_gamma   90.00
#
_symmetry.space_group_name_H-M   'P 1'
#
loop_
_entity.id
_entity.type
_entity.pdbx_description
1 polymer ?
#
loop_
_entity_poly.entity_id
_entity_poly.type
_entity_poly.pdbx_seq_one_letter_code
_entity_poly.pdbx_strand_id
1 'polypeptide(L)'
;MSFPSWLWVVYIYGHLYLYVSAYTADIEHLAASALGRPAPTETSRLYRGTGGGRFEDASGPYGLTAPTAAMGSNFGDLDNDGYPDFYLGTGYPPYHSVMPNVMYRNREGRGFSDVTYAGGFGHLQKGHGVAFADFDNDGDQDVFQQMGGAYPGDRFGNALYENPGFGNHWITIRLEGVRSNRSAIGARIRAVVAGERGAGRRSIYRHVNGGGSFGGNPLRQTIGLGRASRIERLEVLWPATGITQTFTDVPADRAIHIVEGERAYSTLALRSFTFGSR
;
A
#
# COMPACT_ATOMS: atom_id res chain seq x y z
N MET A 1 -2.09 -10.44 -22.27
CA MET A 1 -0.84 -9.68 -22.55
C MET A 1 -0.66 -8.73 -21.37
N SER A 2 0.09 -9.12 -20.34
CA SER A 2 0.26 -8.31 -19.13
C SER A 2 1.19 -7.12 -19.39
N PHE A 3 0.82 -5.92 -18.93
CA PHE A 3 1.68 -4.74 -19.06
C PHE A 3 2.78 -4.75 -17.98
N PRO A 4 4.08 -4.62 -18.33
CA PRO A 4 5.19 -4.73 -17.37
C PRO A 4 5.25 -3.60 -16.33
N SER A 5 4.44 -2.55 -16.47
CA SER A 5 4.30 -1.45 -15.50
C SER A 5 3.42 -1.79 -14.28
N TRP A 6 2.81 -2.98 -14.23
CA TRP A 6 1.79 -3.35 -13.23
C TRP A 6 2.24 -4.53 -12.37
N LEU A 7 3.43 -4.36 -11.84
CA LEU A 7 4.08 -5.29 -10.95
C LEU A 7 4.26 -4.60 -9.62
N TRP A 8 3.75 -5.21 -8.55
CA TRP A 8 3.83 -4.58 -7.24
C TRP A 8 4.50 -5.45 -6.22
N VAL A 9 5.42 -4.83 -5.51
CA VAL A 9 6.29 -5.49 -4.54
C VAL A 9 5.85 -5.08 -3.14
N VAL A 10 5.15 -5.97 -2.46
CA VAL A 10 4.73 -5.77 -1.06
C VAL A 10 5.48 -6.75 -0.17
N TYR A 11 5.97 -6.25 0.97
CA TYR A 11 6.64 -7.10 1.94
C TYR A 11 5.69 -7.44 3.08
N ILE A 12 5.30 -8.70 3.15
CA ILE A 12 4.40 -9.23 4.19
C ILE A 12 5.18 -10.31 4.93
N TYR A 13 5.43 -10.09 6.22
CA TYR A 13 6.08 -11.07 7.12
C TYR A 13 7.40 -11.68 6.61
N GLY A 14 8.36 -10.87 6.17
CA GLY A 14 9.65 -11.44 5.75
C GLY A 14 9.70 -11.89 4.28
N HIS A 15 8.56 -11.89 3.59
CA HIS A 15 8.44 -12.34 2.22
C HIS A 15 8.09 -11.21 1.27
N LEU A 16 8.72 -11.25 0.10
CA LEU A 16 8.37 -10.43 -1.03
C LEU A 16 7.15 -11.03 -1.72
N TYR A 17 6.11 -10.24 -1.98
CA TYR A 17 5.00 -10.62 -2.81
C TYR A 17 4.97 -9.77 -4.07
N LEU A 18 4.49 -10.38 -5.14
CA LEU A 18 4.49 -9.85 -6.48
C LEU A 18 3.07 -9.92 -7.05
N TYR A 19 2.33 -8.82 -6.99
CA TYR A 19 1.05 -8.76 -7.67
C TYR A 19 1.28 -8.38 -9.15
N VAL A 20 0.61 -9.07 -10.07
CA VAL A 20 0.66 -8.87 -11.52
C VAL A 20 -0.77 -8.73 -12.01
N SER A 21 -1.14 -7.56 -12.51
CA SER A 21 -2.50 -7.37 -13.01
C SER A 21 -2.69 -8.01 -14.38
N ALA A 22 -3.87 -8.60 -14.59
CA ALA A 22 -4.36 -8.84 -15.93
C ALA A 22 -4.59 -7.51 -16.68
N TYR A 23 -4.42 -7.53 -17.99
CA TYR A 23 -4.65 -6.37 -18.86
C TYR A 23 -6.02 -6.38 -19.50
N THR A 24 -6.54 -7.57 -19.80
CA THR A 24 -7.77 -7.72 -20.56
C THR A 24 -8.88 -8.11 -19.61
N ALA A 25 -9.87 -7.25 -19.46
CA ALA A 25 -11.18 -7.59 -18.90
C ALA A 25 -12.18 -6.54 -19.38
N ASP A 26 -13.42 -6.97 -19.52
CA ASP A 26 -14.56 -6.12 -19.88
C ASP A 26 -15.68 -6.37 -18.87
N ILE A 27 -16.70 -5.53 -18.91
CA ILE A 27 -17.84 -5.64 -17.99
C ILE A 27 -18.48 -7.04 -18.02
N GLU A 28 -18.50 -7.72 -19.17
CA GLU A 28 -19.03 -9.07 -19.32
C GLU A 28 -18.22 -10.10 -18.52
N HIS A 29 -16.88 -9.97 -18.52
CA HIS A 29 -16.00 -10.82 -17.74
C HIS A 29 -16.20 -10.61 -16.23
N LEU A 30 -16.35 -9.36 -15.81
CA LEU A 30 -16.64 -9.03 -14.41
C LEU A 30 -18.00 -9.56 -13.99
N ALA A 31 -19.03 -9.37 -14.82
CA ALA A 31 -20.38 -9.87 -14.56
C ALA A 31 -20.39 -11.41 -14.49
N ALA A 32 -19.71 -12.09 -15.41
CA ALA A 32 -19.58 -13.55 -15.36
C ALA A 32 -18.88 -14.00 -14.07
N SER A 33 -17.76 -13.38 -13.69
CA SER A 33 -17.05 -13.69 -12.45
C SER A 33 -17.91 -13.44 -11.20
N ALA A 34 -18.65 -12.34 -11.16
CA ALA A 34 -19.54 -12.00 -10.04
C ALA A 34 -20.72 -12.99 -9.91
N LEU A 35 -21.16 -13.56 -11.03
CA LEU A 35 -22.19 -14.60 -11.07
C LEU A 35 -21.64 -16.03 -10.88
N GLY A 36 -20.35 -16.18 -10.60
CA GLY A 36 -19.71 -17.50 -10.49
C GLY A 36 -19.67 -18.29 -11.81
N ARG A 37 -19.79 -17.61 -12.94
CA ARG A 37 -19.73 -18.20 -14.28
C ARG A 37 -18.30 -18.14 -14.82
N PRO A 38 -17.91 -19.06 -15.73
CA PRO A 38 -16.63 -18.95 -16.42
C PRO A 38 -16.51 -17.61 -17.15
N ALA A 39 -15.42 -16.89 -16.90
CA ALA A 39 -15.03 -15.68 -17.60
C ALA A 39 -13.71 -15.98 -18.33
N PRO A 40 -13.73 -16.26 -19.65
CA PRO A 40 -12.53 -16.68 -20.37
C PRO A 40 -11.60 -15.48 -20.64
N THR A 41 -10.95 -15.01 -19.58
CA THR A 41 -9.95 -13.95 -19.64
C THR A 41 -8.78 -14.24 -18.69
N GLU A 42 -7.67 -13.55 -18.92
CA GLU A 42 -6.52 -13.55 -18.02
C GLU A 42 -6.94 -12.95 -16.67
N THR A 43 -6.58 -13.62 -15.58
CA THR A 43 -6.80 -13.13 -14.21
C THR A 43 -5.50 -12.62 -13.65
N SER A 44 -5.59 -11.63 -12.76
CA SER A 44 -4.42 -11.16 -12.02
C SER A 44 -3.79 -12.29 -11.21
N ARG A 45 -2.49 -12.15 -10.93
CA ARG A 45 -1.69 -13.15 -10.21
C ARG A 45 -1.00 -12.51 -9.03
N LEU A 46 -0.92 -13.25 -7.94
CA LEU A 46 -0.07 -12.93 -6.80
C LEU A 46 0.99 -14.01 -6.71
N TYR A 47 2.27 -13.63 -6.75
CA TYR A 47 3.36 -14.55 -6.52
C TYR A 47 4.06 -14.27 -5.20
N ARG A 48 4.33 -15.32 -4.41
CA ARG A 48 5.09 -15.23 -3.17
C ARG A 48 6.56 -15.58 -3.43
N GLY A 49 7.46 -14.74 -2.96
CA GLY A 49 8.90 -14.97 -3.01
C GLY A 49 9.33 -16.05 -2.03
N THR A 50 10.00 -17.08 -2.54
CA THR A 50 10.52 -18.20 -1.76
C THR A 50 12.02 -18.06 -1.42
N GLY A 51 12.61 -16.91 -1.73
CA GLY A 51 14.05 -16.65 -1.59
C GLY A 51 14.84 -16.98 -2.86
N GLY A 52 16.07 -16.45 -2.97
CA GLY A 52 16.96 -16.70 -4.12
C GLY A 52 16.43 -16.21 -5.48
N GLY A 53 15.49 -15.26 -5.48
CA GLY A 53 14.84 -14.76 -6.71
C GLY A 53 13.72 -15.66 -7.26
N ARG A 54 13.35 -16.74 -6.55
CA ARG A 54 12.24 -17.62 -6.95
C ARG A 54 10.90 -17.14 -6.39
N PHE A 55 9.86 -17.32 -7.18
CA PHE A 55 8.47 -16.99 -6.85
C PHE A 55 7.53 -18.17 -7.14
N GLU A 56 6.46 -18.29 -6.37
CA GLU A 56 5.41 -19.30 -6.55
C GLU A 56 4.02 -18.65 -6.60
N ASP A 57 3.09 -19.20 -7.39
CA ASP A 57 1.72 -18.67 -7.50
C ASP A 57 0.97 -18.87 -6.17
N ALA A 58 0.49 -17.77 -5.59
CA ALA A 58 -0.27 -17.70 -4.35
C ALA A 58 -1.67 -17.08 -4.55
N SER A 59 -2.12 -16.89 -5.80
CA SER A 59 -3.32 -16.11 -6.14
C SER A 59 -4.60 -16.69 -5.53
N GLY A 60 -4.78 -18.01 -5.64
CA GLY A 60 -5.98 -18.73 -5.19
C GLY A 60 -6.25 -18.57 -3.68
N PRO A 61 -5.30 -18.96 -2.80
CA PRO A 61 -5.46 -18.80 -1.35
C PRO A 61 -5.70 -17.37 -0.90
N TYR A 62 -5.21 -16.37 -1.64
CA TYR A 62 -5.37 -14.96 -1.30
C TYR A 62 -6.65 -14.31 -1.85
N GLY A 63 -7.41 -15.03 -2.68
CA GLY A 63 -8.67 -14.55 -3.27
C GLY A 63 -8.49 -13.53 -4.40
N LEU A 64 -7.30 -13.42 -4.98
CA LEU A 64 -6.97 -12.44 -6.03
C LEU A 64 -7.04 -13.06 -7.43
N THR A 65 -8.19 -13.66 -7.75
CA THR A 65 -8.42 -14.37 -9.02
C THR A 65 -9.49 -13.74 -9.89
N ALA A 66 -10.09 -12.63 -9.45
CA ALA A 66 -11.10 -11.91 -10.24
C ALA A 66 -10.45 -11.26 -11.47
N PRO A 67 -11.19 -11.15 -12.59
CA PRO A 67 -10.74 -10.34 -13.73
C PRO A 67 -10.74 -8.87 -13.32
N THR A 68 -9.55 -8.26 -13.39
CA THR A 68 -9.36 -6.83 -13.17
C THR A 68 -8.57 -6.28 -14.34
N ALA A 69 -9.01 -5.19 -14.96
CA ALA A 69 -8.16 -4.42 -15.87
C ALA A 69 -7.57 -3.24 -15.09
N ALA A 70 -6.73 -3.56 -14.10
CA ALA A 70 -6.15 -2.54 -13.25
C ALA A 70 -5.12 -1.75 -14.06
N MET A 71 -5.36 -0.45 -14.20
CA MET A 71 -4.46 0.49 -14.86
C MET A 71 -3.47 1.09 -13.87
N GLY A 72 -3.90 1.30 -12.62
CA GLY A 72 -3.07 1.87 -11.57
C GLY A 72 -3.32 1.19 -10.22
N SER A 73 -2.31 1.19 -9.36
CA SER A 73 -2.44 0.66 -8.01
C SER A 73 -1.34 1.20 -7.11
N ASN A 74 -1.61 1.24 -5.82
CA ASN A 74 -0.62 1.44 -4.79
C ASN A 74 -1.04 0.74 -3.49
N PHE A 75 -0.13 0.68 -2.51
CA PHE A 75 -0.30 -0.02 -1.25
C PHE A 75 -0.21 0.96 -0.08
N GLY A 76 -0.96 0.68 0.98
CA GLY A 76 -0.92 1.43 2.24
C GLY A 76 -1.50 0.59 3.35
N ASP A 77 -1.49 1.09 4.57
CA ASP A 77 -1.97 0.44 5.79
C ASP A 77 -3.22 1.20 6.23
N LEU A 78 -4.38 0.81 5.66
CA LEU A 78 -5.62 1.59 5.76
C LEU A 78 -6.10 1.66 7.20
N ASP A 79 -5.97 0.58 7.95
CA ASP A 79 -6.47 0.50 9.33
C ASP A 79 -5.37 0.50 10.38
N ASN A 80 -4.14 0.85 9.97
CA ASN A 80 -2.96 0.86 10.83
C ASN A 80 -2.72 -0.48 11.56
N ASP A 81 -3.15 -1.60 10.98
CA ASP A 81 -2.93 -2.93 11.54
C ASP A 81 -1.54 -3.47 11.21
N GLY A 82 -0.72 -2.77 10.43
CA GLY A 82 0.65 -3.14 10.08
C GLY A 82 0.74 -3.99 8.80
N TYR A 83 -0.38 -4.38 8.20
CA TYR A 83 -0.46 -5.14 6.95
C TYR A 83 -0.85 -4.23 5.79
N PRO A 84 -0.04 -4.18 4.72
CA PRO A 84 -0.43 -3.37 3.58
C PRO A 84 -1.66 -3.93 2.86
N ASP A 85 -2.65 -3.07 2.73
CA ASP A 85 -3.80 -3.08 1.85
C ASP A 85 -3.44 -2.50 0.48
N PHE A 86 -4.37 -2.54 -0.48
CA PHE A 86 -4.15 -1.90 -1.77
C PHE A 86 -5.42 -1.52 -2.49
N TYR A 87 -5.32 -0.46 -3.29
CA TYR A 87 -6.37 0.01 -4.17
C TYR A 87 -5.98 -0.26 -5.63
N LEU A 88 -6.95 -0.64 -6.45
CA LEU A 88 -6.81 -0.78 -7.89
C LEU A 88 -7.69 0.26 -8.60
N GLY A 89 -7.02 1.19 -9.27
CA GLY A 89 -7.62 1.96 -10.36
C GLY A 89 -7.77 1.05 -11.57
N THR A 90 -8.99 0.87 -12.07
CA THR A 90 -9.30 0.01 -13.21
C THR A 90 -9.82 0.82 -14.38
N GLY A 91 -9.80 0.22 -15.57
CA GLY A 91 -10.46 0.79 -16.74
C GLY A 91 -9.76 0.41 -18.03
N TYR A 92 -10.40 0.76 -19.13
CA TYR A 92 -9.86 0.55 -20.48
C TYR A 92 -10.28 1.72 -21.38
N PRO A 93 -9.52 2.09 -22.44
CA PRO A 93 -9.77 3.31 -23.21
C PRO A 93 -11.18 3.49 -23.79
N PRO A 94 -11.89 2.47 -24.31
CA PRO A 94 -13.23 2.65 -24.86
C PRO A 94 -14.25 3.23 -23.86
N TYR A 95 -15.22 4.00 -24.35
CA TYR A 95 -16.27 4.59 -23.49
C TYR A 95 -17.21 3.57 -22.85
N HIS A 96 -17.39 2.40 -23.46
CA HIS A 96 -18.26 1.35 -22.93
C HIS A 96 -17.59 0.50 -21.84
N SER A 97 -16.28 0.70 -21.59
CA SER A 97 -15.55 -0.03 -20.57
C SER A 97 -15.88 0.52 -19.18
N VAL A 98 -16.92 -0.06 -18.58
CA VAL A 98 -17.34 0.24 -17.21
C VAL A 98 -16.72 -0.80 -16.29
N MET A 99 -15.76 -0.39 -15.47
CA MET A 99 -15.07 -1.27 -14.53
C MET A 99 -14.97 -0.58 -13.18
N PRO A 100 -15.41 -1.22 -12.09
CA PRO A 100 -15.29 -0.65 -10.77
C PRO A 100 -13.83 -0.65 -10.33
N ASN A 101 -13.36 0.49 -9.85
CA ASN A 101 -12.18 0.52 -8.98
C ASN A 101 -12.46 -0.32 -7.73
N VAL A 102 -11.43 -0.97 -7.20
CA VAL A 102 -11.57 -1.88 -6.06
C VAL A 102 -10.54 -1.62 -4.98
N MET A 103 -10.96 -1.69 -3.71
CA MET A 103 -10.10 -1.58 -2.54
C MET A 103 -10.07 -2.93 -1.81
N TYR A 104 -8.87 -3.44 -1.56
CA TYR A 104 -8.65 -4.70 -0.89
C TYR A 104 -7.96 -4.50 0.45
N ARG A 105 -8.62 -4.96 1.52
CA ARG A 105 -8.04 -5.03 2.87
C ARG A 105 -7.34 -6.36 3.09
N ASN A 106 -6.13 -6.33 3.62
CA ASN A 106 -5.33 -7.48 3.99
C ASN A 106 -5.86 -8.11 5.28
N ARG A 107 -6.05 -9.43 5.28
CA ARG A 107 -6.49 -10.20 6.45
C ARG A 107 -5.29 -10.76 7.20
N GLU A 108 -4.39 -9.88 7.63
CA GLU A 108 -3.19 -10.24 8.38
C GLU A 108 -2.30 -11.29 7.68
N GLY A 109 -2.12 -11.14 6.36
CA GLY A 109 -1.34 -12.06 5.53
C GLY A 109 -2.05 -13.38 5.21
N ARG A 110 -3.35 -13.53 5.52
CA ARG A 110 -4.14 -14.74 5.22
C ARG A 110 -4.99 -14.61 3.94
N GLY A 111 -4.83 -13.53 3.19
CA GLY A 111 -5.61 -13.21 2.00
C GLY A 111 -6.17 -11.80 2.06
N PHE A 112 -6.97 -11.44 1.05
CA PHE A 112 -7.59 -10.11 0.98
C PHE A 112 -9.11 -10.18 1.04
N SER A 113 -9.72 -9.10 1.51
CA SER A 113 -11.16 -8.84 1.49
C SER A 113 -11.42 -7.65 0.60
N ASP A 114 -12.35 -7.78 -0.34
CA ASP A 114 -12.88 -6.64 -1.08
C ASP A 114 -13.71 -5.77 -0.10
N VAL A 115 -13.24 -4.55 0.14
CA VAL A 115 -13.89 -3.56 1.02
C VAL A 115 -14.37 -2.35 0.22
N THR A 116 -14.48 -2.47 -1.10
CA THR A 116 -14.82 -1.38 -2.03
C THR A 116 -16.13 -0.70 -1.63
N TYR A 117 -17.17 -1.48 -1.40
CA TYR A 117 -18.48 -0.95 -1.00
C TYR A 117 -18.47 -0.45 0.45
N ALA A 118 -17.94 -1.26 1.37
CA ALA A 118 -17.97 -0.95 2.80
C ALA A 118 -17.17 0.31 3.16
N GLY A 119 -16.09 0.58 2.43
CA GLY A 119 -15.24 1.77 2.61
C GLY A 119 -15.60 2.95 1.71
N GLY A 120 -16.65 2.86 0.87
CA GLY A 120 -17.04 3.97 -0.01
C GLY A 120 -16.08 4.27 -1.16
N PHE A 121 -15.19 3.32 -1.49
CA PHE A 121 -14.15 3.44 -2.53
C PHE A 121 -14.67 3.21 -3.96
N GLY A 122 -15.91 2.72 -4.09
CA GLY A 122 -16.46 2.29 -5.37
C GLY A 122 -16.65 3.43 -6.37
N HIS A 123 -16.01 3.32 -7.52
CA HIS A 123 -16.15 4.29 -8.60
C HIS A 123 -16.04 3.62 -9.98
N LEU A 124 -16.83 4.10 -10.95
CA LEU A 124 -16.90 3.54 -12.31
C LEU A 124 -16.08 4.30 -13.36
N GLN A 125 -15.54 5.46 -13.01
CA GLN A 125 -14.59 6.16 -13.89
C GLN A 125 -13.24 5.47 -13.85
N LYS A 126 -12.55 5.54 -14.99
CA LYS A 126 -11.23 4.94 -15.20
C LYS A 126 -10.24 5.47 -14.17
N GLY A 127 -9.65 4.60 -13.37
CA GLY A 127 -8.66 4.96 -12.37
C GLY A 127 -7.23 4.71 -12.87
N HIS A 128 -6.37 5.72 -12.82
CA HIS A 128 -4.93 5.54 -13.04
C HIS A 128 -4.15 5.85 -11.76
N GLY A 129 -3.68 7.09 -11.57
CA GLY A 129 -2.82 7.48 -10.45
C GLY A 129 -3.38 7.13 -9.07
N VAL A 130 -2.68 6.30 -8.28
CA VAL A 130 -3.06 5.96 -6.90
C VAL A 130 -1.95 6.35 -5.92
N ALA A 131 -2.33 6.95 -4.79
CA ALA A 131 -1.41 7.22 -3.68
C ALA A 131 -2.09 6.98 -2.33
N PHE A 132 -1.37 6.32 -1.42
CA PHE A 132 -1.69 6.24 0.00
C PHE A 132 -0.77 7.20 0.74
N ALA A 133 -1.34 8.12 1.51
CA ALA A 133 -0.58 9.02 2.34
C ALA A 133 -1.43 9.52 3.51
N ASP A 134 -0.76 9.77 4.62
CA ASP A 134 -1.28 10.55 5.74
C ASP A 134 -1.19 12.04 5.34
N PHE A 135 -2.20 12.54 4.60
CA PHE A 135 -2.14 13.85 3.95
C PHE A 135 -2.37 14.98 4.95
N ASP A 136 -3.30 14.77 5.87
CA ASP A 136 -3.60 15.74 6.92
C ASP A 136 -2.72 15.58 8.15
N ASN A 137 -1.88 14.53 8.23
CA ASN A 137 -0.91 14.29 9.29
C ASN A 137 -1.57 13.96 10.64
N ASP A 138 -2.69 13.24 10.63
CA ASP A 138 -3.37 12.74 11.83
C ASP A 138 -2.98 11.28 12.18
N GLY A 139 -2.30 10.60 11.25
CA GLY A 139 -1.67 9.31 11.48
C GLY A 139 -2.33 8.12 10.81
N ASP A 140 -3.45 8.30 10.13
CA ASP A 140 -3.99 7.32 9.21
C ASP A 140 -3.77 7.70 7.75
N GLN A 141 -3.73 6.69 6.89
CA GLN A 141 -3.44 6.91 5.49
C GLN A 141 -4.75 7.10 4.72
N ASP A 142 -4.90 8.27 4.10
CA ASP A 142 -5.92 8.54 3.10
C ASP A 142 -5.53 7.91 1.75
N VAL A 143 -6.52 7.84 0.85
CA VAL A 143 -6.32 7.35 -0.50
C VAL A 143 -6.64 8.44 -1.51
N PHE A 144 -5.68 8.79 -2.35
CA PHE A 144 -5.91 9.64 -3.52
C PHE A 144 -5.99 8.80 -4.79
N GLN A 145 -6.98 9.09 -5.62
CA GLN A 145 -7.20 8.44 -6.91
C GLN A 145 -7.41 9.48 -8.02
N GLN A 146 -6.54 9.44 -9.03
CA GLN A 146 -6.74 10.14 -10.29
C GLN A 146 -7.74 9.39 -11.17
N MET A 147 -8.74 10.10 -11.70
CA MET A 147 -9.84 9.49 -12.47
C MET A 147 -10.09 10.19 -13.80
N GLY A 148 -10.52 9.38 -14.79
CA GLY A 148 -10.80 9.81 -16.16
C GLY A 148 -9.55 10.05 -17.01
N GLY A 149 -9.75 10.42 -18.29
CA GLY A 149 -8.71 11.02 -19.13
C GLY A 149 -8.11 10.15 -20.24
N ALA A 150 -8.78 9.09 -20.70
CA ALA A 150 -8.37 8.44 -21.95
C ALA A 150 -8.76 9.29 -23.18
N TYR A 151 -9.87 10.04 -23.07
CA TYR A 151 -10.34 10.97 -24.08
C TYR A 151 -10.73 12.32 -23.44
N PRO A 152 -10.74 13.43 -24.19
CA PRO A 152 -11.24 14.70 -23.66
C PRO A 152 -12.66 14.62 -23.08
N GLY A 153 -13.49 13.72 -23.60
CA GLY A 153 -14.89 13.51 -23.18
C GLY A 153 -15.09 12.64 -21.94
N ASP A 154 -14.07 11.93 -21.44
CA ASP A 154 -14.15 11.12 -20.21
C ASP A 154 -13.30 11.68 -19.05
N ARG A 155 -13.03 12.99 -19.09
CA ARG A 155 -12.43 13.70 -17.95
C ARG A 155 -13.35 13.63 -16.74
N PHE A 156 -12.76 13.40 -15.57
CA PHE A 156 -13.48 13.38 -14.31
C PHE A 156 -12.65 14.01 -13.19
N GLY A 157 -13.30 14.35 -12.08
CA GLY A 157 -12.61 14.84 -10.88
C GLY A 157 -11.83 13.73 -10.21
N ASN A 158 -10.63 14.03 -9.70
CA ASN A 158 -9.91 13.10 -8.84
C ASN A 158 -10.66 12.95 -7.51
N ALA A 159 -10.49 11.81 -6.86
CA ALA A 159 -11.03 11.56 -5.52
C ALA A 159 -9.91 11.56 -4.50
N LEU A 160 -10.19 12.13 -3.33
CA LEU A 160 -9.45 11.93 -2.10
C LEU A 160 -10.42 11.32 -1.10
N TYR A 161 -10.09 10.13 -0.61
CA TYR A 161 -10.84 9.42 0.41
C TYR A 161 -10.15 9.66 1.75
N GLU A 162 -10.68 10.61 2.51
CA GLU A 162 -10.24 10.91 3.88
C GLU A 162 -10.54 9.70 4.77
N ASN A 163 -9.53 9.22 5.46
CA ASN A 163 -9.64 8.09 6.37
C ASN A 163 -10.07 8.63 7.77
N PRO A 164 -11.08 8.04 8.42
CA PRO A 164 -11.54 8.51 9.73
C PRO A 164 -10.78 7.87 10.92
N GLY A 165 -9.75 7.09 10.66
CA GLY A 165 -9.00 6.32 11.64
C GLY A 165 -9.73 5.09 12.20
N PHE A 166 -8.95 4.19 12.80
CA PHE A 166 -9.42 2.90 13.35
C PHE A 166 -9.06 2.69 14.84
N GLY A 167 -8.47 3.70 15.50
CA GLY A 167 -8.03 3.61 16.90
C GLY A 167 -6.84 2.65 17.12
N ASN A 168 -6.09 2.37 16.06
CA ASN A 168 -4.80 1.70 16.10
C ASN A 168 -3.66 2.72 16.14
N HIS A 169 -2.52 2.31 16.69
CA HIS A 169 -1.33 3.11 16.81
C HIS A 169 -0.52 3.13 15.52
N TRP A 170 0.27 4.18 15.33
CA TRP A 170 1.06 4.38 14.13
C TRP A 170 2.45 4.97 14.43
N ILE A 171 3.33 4.97 13.44
CA ILE A 171 4.55 5.77 13.42
C ILE A 171 4.78 6.32 12.02
N THR A 172 5.15 7.59 11.93
CA THR A 172 5.58 8.20 10.67
C THR A 172 7.09 8.39 10.68
N ILE A 173 7.79 7.84 9.70
CA ILE A 173 9.25 7.85 9.65
C ILE A 173 9.71 8.52 8.36
N ARG A 174 10.44 9.63 8.50
CA ARG A 174 11.24 10.22 7.41
C ARG A 174 12.68 9.76 7.56
N LEU A 175 13.21 9.14 6.50
CA LEU A 175 14.62 8.78 6.43
C LEU A 175 15.38 9.79 5.56
N GLU A 176 16.61 10.10 5.93
CA GLU A 176 17.54 10.90 5.13
C GLU A 176 18.89 10.20 5.00
N GLY A 177 19.27 9.86 3.76
CA GLY A 177 20.58 9.27 3.47
C GLY A 177 21.70 10.31 3.52
N VAL A 178 22.90 9.87 3.94
CA VAL A 178 24.14 10.67 3.93
C VAL A 178 25.15 10.05 2.95
N ARG A 179 25.38 8.75 3.08
CA ARG A 179 26.21 7.93 2.18
C ARG A 179 25.32 7.24 1.15
N SER A 180 24.16 6.76 1.59
CA SER A 180 23.04 6.36 0.75
C SER A 180 22.40 7.58 0.09
N ASN A 181 21.59 7.38 -0.95
CA ASN A 181 20.90 8.50 -1.61
C ASN A 181 20.05 9.30 -0.61
N ARG A 182 20.00 10.64 -0.76
CA ARG A 182 19.37 11.55 0.20
C ARG A 182 17.91 11.21 0.50
N SER A 183 17.20 10.70 -0.51
CA SER A 183 15.82 10.23 -0.46
C SER A 183 15.63 8.89 0.25
N ALA A 184 16.72 8.25 0.70
CA ALA A 184 16.76 6.94 1.35
C ALA A 184 16.10 5.80 0.56
N ILE A 185 15.91 5.95 -0.76
CA ILE A 185 15.29 4.94 -1.60
C ILE A 185 16.10 3.64 -1.52
N GLY A 186 15.40 2.53 -1.25
CA GLY A 186 15.99 1.21 -1.04
C GLY A 186 16.33 0.88 0.41
N ALA A 187 16.22 1.84 1.34
CA ALA A 187 16.34 1.56 2.77
C ALA A 187 15.19 0.65 3.25
N ARG A 188 15.49 -0.23 4.21
CA ARG A 188 14.54 -1.19 4.77
C ARG A 188 14.33 -0.92 6.25
N ILE A 189 13.08 -0.76 6.64
CA ILE A 189 12.66 -0.52 8.02
C ILE A 189 12.06 -1.81 8.56
N ARG A 190 12.45 -2.17 9.79
CA ARG A 190 11.80 -3.22 10.57
C ARG A 190 11.46 -2.69 11.95
N ALA A 191 10.16 -2.64 12.26
CA ALA A 191 9.65 -2.32 13.59
C ALA A 191 9.24 -3.61 14.31
N VAL A 192 9.85 -3.86 15.47
CA VAL A 192 9.49 -4.97 16.35
C VAL A 192 8.60 -4.45 17.46
N VAL A 193 7.38 -4.96 17.53
CA VAL A 193 6.35 -4.56 18.50
C VAL A 193 5.88 -5.77 19.32
N ALA A 194 5.23 -5.52 20.45
CA ALA A 194 4.50 -6.55 21.17
C ALA A 194 3.36 -7.10 20.29
N GLY A 195 3.14 -8.42 20.33
CA GLY A 195 2.00 -9.01 19.62
C GLY A 195 0.68 -8.70 20.30
N GLU A 196 -0.40 -8.81 19.53
CA GLU A 196 -1.74 -8.60 20.04
C GLU A 196 -2.29 -9.87 20.72
N ARG A 197 -3.21 -9.69 21.68
CA ARG A 197 -3.97 -10.79 22.32
C ARG A 197 -3.09 -11.91 22.90
N GLY A 198 -1.92 -11.55 23.44
CA GLY A 198 -0.97 -12.51 24.02
C GLY A 198 -0.12 -13.26 22.99
N ALA A 199 -0.22 -12.92 21.71
CA ALA A 199 0.75 -13.37 20.72
C ALA A 199 2.14 -12.78 21.05
N GLY A 200 3.20 -13.54 20.74
CA GLY A 200 4.58 -13.08 20.91
C GLY A 200 4.92 -11.87 20.02
N ARG A 201 6.16 -11.41 20.08
CA ARG A 201 6.64 -10.25 19.29
C ARG A 201 6.30 -10.37 17.81
N ARG A 202 5.87 -9.25 17.21
CA ARG A 202 5.61 -9.12 15.78
C ARG A 202 6.65 -8.21 15.13
N SER A 203 7.08 -8.56 13.91
CA SER A 203 7.92 -7.70 13.08
C SER A 203 7.10 -7.13 11.91
N ILE A 204 7.11 -5.82 11.78
CA ILE A 204 6.47 -5.06 10.70
C ILE A 204 7.58 -4.49 9.84
N TYR A 205 7.43 -4.58 8.52
CA TYR A 205 8.48 -4.25 7.57
C TYR A 205 7.97 -3.23 6.57
N ARG A 206 8.83 -2.28 6.20
CA ARG A 206 8.58 -1.31 5.11
C ARG A 206 9.86 -1.05 4.33
N HIS A 207 9.71 -0.77 3.03
CA HIS A 207 10.81 -0.37 2.17
C HIS A 207 10.56 1.06 1.70
N VAL A 208 11.58 1.92 1.78
CA VAL A 208 11.46 3.28 1.22
C VAL A 208 11.53 3.21 -0.29
N ASN A 209 10.40 3.45 -0.94
CA ASN A 209 10.24 3.64 -2.38
C ASN A 209 8.92 4.39 -2.63
N GLY A 210 8.69 4.86 -3.85
CA GLY A 210 7.43 5.50 -4.24
C GLY A 210 6.25 4.54 -4.42
N GLY A 211 6.47 3.23 -4.31
CA GLY A 211 5.47 2.20 -4.57
C GLY A 211 4.94 2.25 -6.00
N GLY A 212 3.73 1.70 -6.12
CA GLY A 212 2.76 1.91 -7.20
C GLY A 212 3.19 1.73 -8.65
N SER A 213 2.23 2.00 -9.55
CA SER A 213 2.45 2.10 -11.00
C SER A 213 2.23 3.53 -11.48
N PHE A 214 1.04 3.85 -12.00
CA PHE A 214 0.60 5.23 -12.16
C PHE A 214 0.30 5.80 -10.77
N GLY A 215 0.95 6.91 -10.43
CA GLY A 215 0.90 7.50 -9.07
C GLY A 215 2.15 7.17 -8.26
N GLY A 216 2.17 7.59 -6.99
CA GLY A 216 3.31 7.37 -6.11
C GLY A 216 3.01 7.78 -4.67
N ASN A 217 3.40 6.93 -3.73
CA ASN A 217 3.34 7.20 -2.32
C ASN A 217 4.47 8.15 -1.90
N PRO A 218 4.30 8.90 -0.81
CA PRO A 218 5.39 9.66 -0.21
C PRO A 218 6.51 8.73 0.26
N LEU A 219 7.76 9.23 0.21
CA LEU A 219 8.91 8.52 0.75
C LEU A 219 8.89 8.45 2.29
N ARG A 220 8.15 9.36 2.92
CA ARG A 220 7.82 9.31 4.34
C ARG A 220 6.91 8.10 4.60
N GLN A 221 7.36 7.19 5.44
CA GLN A 221 6.66 5.93 5.70
C GLN A 221 5.76 6.08 6.93
N THR A 222 4.45 6.10 6.74
CA THR A 222 3.47 5.90 7.82
C THR A 222 3.24 4.41 7.97
N ILE A 223 3.37 3.89 9.19
CA ILE A 223 3.36 2.45 9.49
C ILE A 223 2.37 2.20 10.64
N GLY A 224 1.37 1.38 10.39
CA GLY A 224 0.49 0.86 11.43
C GLY A 224 1.21 -0.06 12.39
N LEU A 225 0.90 0.08 13.68
CA LEU A 225 1.45 -0.71 14.78
C LEU A 225 0.38 -1.56 15.48
N GLY A 226 -0.86 -1.52 14.99
CA GLY A 226 -2.01 -2.17 15.61
C GLY A 226 -2.23 -1.64 17.02
N ARG A 227 -2.35 -2.54 18.00
CA ARG A 227 -2.52 -2.17 19.42
C ARG A 227 -1.22 -1.81 20.15
N ALA A 228 -0.06 -1.83 19.50
CA ALA A 228 1.20 -1.55 20.17
C ALA A 228 1.46 -0.04 20.29
N SER A 229 1.47 0.48 21.53
CA SER A 229 1.76 1.90 21.81
C SER A 229 3.25 2.27 21.76
N ARG A 230 4.13 1.31 21.44
CA ARG A 230 5.57 1.51 21.28
C ARG A 230 6.19 0.43 20.40
N ILE A 231 7.32 0.78 19.79
CA ILE A 231 8.21 -0.10 19.06
C ILE A 231 9.37 -0.48 19.98
N GLU A 232 9.45 -1.76 20.35
CA GLU A 232 10.52 -2.26 21.22
C GLU A 232 11.89 -2.09 20.55
N ARG A 233 11.95 -2.35 19.24
CA ARG A 233 13.16 -2.18 18.43
C ARG A 233 12.83 -1.76 17.00
N LEU A 234 13.36 -0.61 16.59
CA LEU A 234 13.26 -0.07 15.24
C LEU A 234 14.63 -0.22 14.55
N GLU A 235 14.69 -0.96 13.46
CA GLU A 235 15.90 -1.24 12.69
C GLU A 235 15.78 -0.60 11.30
N VAL A 236 16.79 0.15 10.86
CA VAL A 236 16.90 0.76 9.52
C VAL A 236 18.17 0.24 8.85
N LEU A 237 18.01 -0.59 7.82
CA LEU A 237 19.09 -1.04 6.96
C LEU A 237 19.28 -0.07 5.79
N TRP A 238 20.48 0.51 5.70
CA TRP A 238 20.82 1.48 4.66
C TRP A 238 21.43 0.80 3.42
N PRO A 239 20.99 1.16 2.20
CA PRO A 239 21.31 0.40 1.00
C PRO A 239 22.77 0.55 0.53
N ALA A 240 23.38 1.73 0.69
CA ALA A 240 24.75 1.94 0.19
C ALA A 240 25.82 1.45 1.17
N THR A 241 25.56 1.58 2.48
CA THR A 241 26.53 1.22 3.53
C THR A 241 26.34 -0.19 4.07
N GLY A 242 25.14 -0.76 3.94
CA GLY A 242 24.78 -2.05 4.54
C GLY A 242 24.67 -2.01 6.07
N ILE A 243 24.83 -0.83 6.69
CA ILE A 243 24.73 -0.66 8.14
C ILE A 243 23.26 -0.75 8.54
N THR A 244 23.01 -1.42 9.67
CA THR A 244 21.72 -1.37 10.35
C THR A 244 21.81 -0.42 11.54
N GLN A 245 21.10 0.71 11.47
CA GLN A 245 20.89 1.59 12.63
C GLN A 245 19.71 1.08 13.44
N THR A 246 19.86 1.04 14.77
CA THR A 246 18.86 0.48 15.68
C THR A 246 18.52 1.47 16.77
N PHE A 247 17.21 1.63 17.01
CA PHE A 247 16.64 2.42 18.09
C PHE A 247 15.75 1.52 18.94
N THR A 248 15.67 1.76 20.24
CA THR A 248 14.85 0.97 21.17
C THR A 248 13.84 1.86 21.88
N ASP A 249 12.73 1.26 22.30
CA ASP A 249 11.66 1.95 23.04
C ASP A 249 11.19 3.22 22.34
N VAL A 250 10.92 3.11 21.03
CA VAL A 250 10.42 4.23 20.21
C VAL A 250 8.91 4.34 20.43
N PRO A 251 8.42 5.41 21.04
CA PRO A 251 6.98 5.58 21.28
C PRO A 251 6.20 5.77 19.98
N ALA A 252 4.96 5.26 19.96
CA ALA A 252 4.04 5.41 18.84
C ALA A 252 3.44 6.84 18.76
N ASP A 253 2.54 7.02 17.79
CA ASP A 253 1.66 8.16 17.55
C ASP A 253 2.43 9.47 17.36
N ARG A 254 3.45 9.41 16.53
CA ARG A 254 4.32 10.54 16.22
C ARG A 254 5.04 10.37 14.89
N ALA A 255 5.55 11.48 14.39
CA ALA A 255 6.49 11.50 13.29
C ALA A 255 7.93 11.70 13.79
N ILE A 256 8.86 10.93 13.24
CA ILE A 256 10.29 11.00 13.53
C ILE A 256 11.12 11.16 12.26
N HIS A 257 12.30 11.74 12.42
CA HIS A 257 13.30 11.92 11.38
C HIS A 257 14.59 11.20 11.78
N ILE A 258 15.07 10.32 10.90
CA ILE A 258 16.29 9.53 11.10
C ILE A 258 17.27 9.84 9.97
N VAL A 259 18.47 10.28 10.34
CA VAL A 259 19.57 10.55 9.42
C VAL A 259 20.57 9.39 9.47
N GLU A 260 21.05 8.96 8.31
CA GLU A 260 22.03 7.88 8.20
C GLU A 260 23.30 8.18 9.01
N GLY A 261 23.66 7.25 9.90
CA GLY A 261 24.84 7.34 10.76
C GLY A 261 24.65 8.09 12.08
N GLU A 262 23.56 8.83 12.26
CA GLU A 262 23.28 9.51 13.54
C GLU A 262 22.86 8.54 14.66
N ARG A 263 23.23 8.86 15.90
CA ARG A 263 22.94 7.99 17.06
C ARG A 263 21.51 8.14 17.59
N ALA A 264 20.87 9.27 17.32
CA ALA A 264 19.53 9.59 17.79
C ALA A 264 18.65 9.97 16.60
N TYR A 265 17.35 9.75 16.74
CA TYR A 265 16.36 10.34 15.85
C TYR A 265 15.88 11.67 16.44
N SER A 266 15.29 12.52 15.60
CA SER A 266 14.61 13.74 16.04
C SER A 266 13.10 13.60 15.84
N THR A 267 12.31 14.39 16.58
CA THR A 267 10.87 14.49 16.34
C THR A 267 10.64 15.34 15.10
N LEU A 268 9.79 14.87 14.20
CA LEU A 268 9.34 15.62 13.04
C LEU A 268 7.99 16.27 13.39
N ALA A 269 7.98 17.58 13.60
CA ALA A 269 6.75 18.31 13.84
C ALA A 269 5.94 18.40 12.53
N LEU A 270 4.87 17.64 12.43
CA LEU A 270 3.89 17.73 11.35
C LEU A 270 2.66 18.47 11.88
N ARG A 271 2.17 19.44 11.12
CA ARG A 271 0.96 20.18 11.47
C ARG A 271 -0.24 19.39 10.97
N SER A 272 -1.06 18.91 11.88
CA SER A 272 -2.34 18.32 11.53
C SER A 272 -3.35 19.38 11.11
N PHE A 273 -4.27 19.03 10.20
CA PHE A 273 -5.37 19.90 9.78
C PHE A 273 -6.62 19.07 9.49
N THR A 274 -7.75 19.72 9.23
CA THR A 274 -8.99 19.04 8.83
C THR A 274 -9.36 19.50 7.43
N PHE A 275 -9.66 18.55 6.55
CA PHE A 275 -10.06 18.87 5.19
C PHE A 275 -11.33 19.76 5.18
N GLY A 276 -11.37 20.72 4.26
CA GLY A 276 -12.53 21.61 4.09
C GLY A 276 -12.70 22.71 5.15
N SER A 277 -11.88 22.75 6.20
CA SER A 277 -11.84 23.92 7.11
C SER A 277 -11.22 25.13 6.38
N ARG A 278 -11.92 26.28 6.41
CA ARG A 278 -11.44 27.55 5.83
C ARG A 278 -10.68 28.37 6.86
#